data_AF-A0A832U1F7-F1
#
_entry.id   AF-A0A832U1F7-F1
#
_cell.length_a   1.000
_cell.length_b   1.000
_cell.length_c   1.000
_cell.angle_alpha   90.00
_cell.angle_beta   90.00
_cell.angle_gamma   90.00
#
_symmetry.space_group_name_H-M   'P 1'
#
loop_
_entity.id
_entity.type
_entity.pdbx_description
1 polymer ?
#
loop_
_entity_poly.entity_id
_entity_poly.type
_entity_poly.pdbx_seq_one_letter_code
_entity_poly.pdbx_strand_id
1 'polypeptide(L)'
;MKFGIGKESDPKIKCPSCNANVSEVPKGDRFFCPFCGESLKKKYVTLSANRNRIRITVDPISPSGREDFTSFFSESVLSYISRRHFKFTEENGEVCIEDIGSANGTLLNGREIRGGGVFVIKKGDNIDLGGRLRVTVEGIDFESI
;
A
#
# COMPACT_ATOMS: atom_id res chain seq x y z
N MET A 1 14.68 25.99 -42.72
CA MET A 1 13.50 25.33 -42.12
C MET A 1 13.85 25.02 -40.67
N LYS A 2 13.24 25.70 -39.69
CA LYS A 2 13.48 25.44 -38.26
C LYS A 2 12.56 24.31 -37.83
N PHE A 3 13.11 23.15 -37.51
CA PHE A 3 12.37 22.05 -36.90
C PHE A 3 12.15 22.41 -35.43
N GLY A 4 10.88 22.68 -35.10
CA GLY A 4 10.45 22.87 -33.72
C GLY A 4 10.65 21.57 -32.95
N ILE A 5 11.49 21.63 -31.92
CA ILE A 5 11.60 20.58 -30.92
C ILE A 5 10.26 20.58 -30.18
N GLY A 6 9.40 19.60 -30.47
CA GLY A 6 8.19 19.38 -29.71
C GLY A 6 8.58 19.13 -28.27
N LYS A 7 8.22 20.05 -27.37
CA LYS A 7 8.32 19.81 -25.92
C LYS A 7 7.38 18.64 -25.63
N GLU A 8 7.93 17.47 -25.32
CA GLU A 8 7.20 16.41 -24.65
C GLU A 8 6.58 17.04 -23.40
N SER A 9 5.26 17.24 -23.43
CA SER A 9 4.54 17.74 -22.27
C SER A 9 4.68 16.68 -21.18
N ASP A 10 5.28 17.06 -20.05
CA ASP A 10 5.29 16.23 -18.85
C ASP A 10 3.91 15.57 -18.66
N PRO A 11 3.86 14.26 -18.34
CA PRO A 11 2.59 13.55 -18.17
C PRO A 11 1.72 14.31 -17.18
N LYS A 12 0.48 14.64 -17.57
CA LYS A 12 -0.44 15.42 -16.73
C LYS A 12 -0.78 14.60 -15.49
N ILE A 13 -0.27 15.01 -14.33
CA ILE A 13 -0.52 14.34 -13.05
C ILE A 13 -1.92 14.74 -12.58
N LYS A 14 -2.71 13.72 -12.22
CA LYS A 14 -4.11 13.87 -11.84
C LYS A 14 -4.30 13.50 -10.39
N CYS A 15 -5.10 14.29 -9.67
CA CYS A 15 -5.56 13.92 -8.34
C CYS A 15 -6.40 12.63 -8.44
N PRO A 16 -6.13 11.59 -7.63
CA PRO A 16 -6.87 10.33 -7.69
C PRO A 16 -8.33 10.46 -7.22
N SER A 17 -8.66 11.52 -6.47
CA SER A 17 -9.98 11.76 -5.89
C SER A 17 -10.86 12.65 -6.78
N CYS A 18 -10.39 13.85 -7.17
CA CYS A 18 -11.18 14.80 -7.97
C CYS A 18 -10.81 14.88 -9.45
N ASN A 19 -9.79 14.14 -9.90
CA ASN A 19 -9.26 14.17 -11.27
C ASN A 19 -8.75 15.55 -11.74
N ALA A 20 -8.57 16.50 -10.82
CA ALA A 20 -7.97 17.79 -11.11
C ALA A 20 -6.54 17.62 -11.61
N ASN A 21 -6.11 18.49 -12.52
CA ASN A 21 -4.72 18.54 -12.97
C ASN A 21 -3.87 19.19 -11.87
N VAL A 22 -2.92 18.46 -11.33
CA VAL A 22 -2.00 18.94 -10.27
C VAL A 22 -0.56 19.05 -10.76
N SER A 23 -0.36 19.02 -12.08
CA SER A 23 0.97 19.12 -12.71
C SER A 23 1.66 20.45 -12.40
N GLU A 24 0.89 21.51 -12.19
CA GLU A 24 1.38 22.86 -11.86
C GLU A 24 1.80 22.99 -10.39
N VAL A 25 1.42 22.04 -9.53
CA VAL A 25 1.88 22.02 -8.13
C VAL A 25 3.35 21.62 -8.09
N PRO A 26 4.25 22.43 -7.50
CA PRO A 26 5.66 22.10 -7.35
C PRO A 26 5.83 20.72 -6.70
N LYS A 27 6.75 19.88 -7.20
CA LYS A 27 6.97 18.53 -6.66
C LYS A 27 7.22 18.51 -5.14
N GLY A 28 7.89 19.56 -4.63
CA GLY A 28 8.17 19.74 -3.22
C GLY A 28 6.93 19.99 -2.36
N ASP A 29 5.87 20.57 -2.93
CA ASP A 29 4.64 21.00 -2.24
C ASP A 29 3.44 20.12 -2.57
N ARG A 30 3.64 19.09 -3.41
CA ARG A 30 2.59 18.16 -3.87
C ARG A 30 2.25 17.12 -2.80
N PHE A 31 1.90 17.60 -1.61
CA PHE A 31 1.39 16.79 -0.51
C PHE A 31 -0.12 16.63 -0.60
N PHE A 32 -0.82 17.71 -0.96
CA PHE A 32 -2.28 17.77 -1.01
C PHE A 32 -2.76 18.39 -2.31
N CYS A 33 -3.92 17.96 -2.78
CA CYS A 33 -4.60 18.53 -3.92
C CYS A 33 -5.16 19.91 -3.54
N PRO A 34 -4.76 21.00 -4.21
CA PRO A 34 -5.26 22.33 -3.87
C PRO A 34 -6.75 22.51 -4.17
N PHE A 35 -7.35 21.59 -4.94
CA PHE A 35 -8.75 21.66 -5.35
C PHE A 35 -9.70 20.92 -4.40
N CYS A 36 -9.28 19.78 -3.84
CA CYS A 36 -10.14 18.95 -3.00
C CYS A 36 -9.55 18.56 -1.64
N GLY A 37 -8.29 18.92 -1.37
CA GLY A 37 -7.59 18.58 -0.13
C GLY A 37 -7.07 17.15 -0.04
N GLU A 38 -7.32 16.29 -1.05
CA GLU A 38 -6.86 14.90 -1.06
C GLU A 38 -5.34 14.79 -1.01
N SER A 39 -4.80 13.80 -0.28
CA SER A 39 -3.37 13.50 -0.33
C SER A 39 -2.94 13.13 -1.75
N LEU A 40 -1.92 13.81 -2.26
CA LEU A 40 -1.26 13.50 -3.54
C LEU A 40 -0.04 12.59 -3.35
N LYS A 41 0.11 12.01 -2.16
CA LYS A 41 1.16 11.04 -1.86
C LYS A 41 0.52 9.67 -1.68
N LYS A 42 1.06 8.68 -2.38
CA LYS A 42 0.76 7.28 -2.06
C LYS A 42 1.63 6.87 -0.88
N LYS A 43 0.98 6.31 0.13
CA LYS A 43 1.65 5.74 1.30
C LYS A 43 1.76 4.23 1.09
N TYR A 44 2.89 3.67 1.48
CA TYR A 44 3.19 2.25 1.31
C TYR A 44 3.71 1.68 2.62
N VAL A 45 3.33 0.44 2.91
CA VAL A 45 4.00 -0.40 3.89
C VAL A 45 5.00 -1.27 3.14
N THR A 46 6.27 -1.15 3.52
CA THR A 46 7.33 -2.02 3.01
C THR A 46 7.44 -3.23 3.93
N LEU A 47 7.14 -4.40 3.38
CA LEU A 47 7.18 -5.69 4.03
C LEU A 47 8.42 -6.46 3.56
N SER A 48 9.04 -7.22 4.45
CA SER A 48 10.14 -8.12 4.11
C SER A 48 9.84 -9.56 4.45
N ALA A 49 10.27 -10.46 3.56
CA ALA A 49 10.23 -11.90 3.79
C ALA A 49 11.19 -12.60 2.83
N ASN A 50 11.96 -13.57 3.32
CA ASN A 50 12.88 -14.38 2.50
C ASN A 50 13.79 -13.55 1.58
N ARG A 51 14.34 -12.43 2.08
CA ARG A 51 15.17 -11.45 1.33
C ARG A 51 14.43 -10.64 0.26
N ASN A 52 13.12 -10.84 0.11
CA ASN A 52 12.27 -10.03 -0.76
C ASN A 52 11.72 -8.83 0.01
N ARG A 53 11.52 -7.72 -0.70
CA ARG A 53 10.83 -6.52 -0.21
C ARG A 53 9.58 -6.31 -1.04
N ILE A 54 8.44 -6.26 -0.39
CA ILE A 54 7.12 -6.12 -1.01
C ILE A 54 6.53 -4.80 -0.55
N ARG A 55 6.12 -3.95 -1.48
CA ARG A 55 5.47 -2.67 -1.18
C ARG A 55 3.97 -2.83 -1.33
N ILE A 56 3.24 -2.68 -0.24
CA ILE A 56 1.78 -2.72 -0.22
C ILE A 56 1.25 -1.30 -0.04
N THR A 57 0.29 -0.91 -0.85
CA THR A 57 -0.32 0.42 -0.75
C THR A 57 -1.18 0.52 0.52
N VAL A 58 -1.13 1.67 1.19
CA VAL A 58 -2.11 2.02 2.23
C VAL A 58 -3.32 2.59 1.52
N ASP A 59 -4.39 1.80 1.43
CA ASP A 59 -5.62 2.13 0.71
C ASP A 59 -6.83 1.48 1.43
N PRO A 60 -7.81 2.28 1.91
CA PRO A 60 -9.00 1.74 2.56
C PRO A 60 -9.96 1.00 1.62
N ILE A 61 -9.85 1.22 0.30
CA ILE A 61 -10.79 0.73 -0.71
C ILE A 61 -10.31 -0.58 -1.32
N SER A 62 -9.01 -0.68 -1.63
CA SER A 62 -8.41 -1.80 -2.37
C SER A 62 -7.68 -2.75 -1.43
N PRO A 63 -8.29 -3.87 -1.00
CA PRO A 63 -7.62 -4.78 -0.09
C PRO A 63 -6.52 -5.56 -0.81
N SER A 64 -5.49 -5.87 -0.05
CA SER A 64 -4.37 -6.69 -0.47
C SER A 64 -4.57 -8.16 -0.13
N GLY A 65 -3.83 -9.02 -0.81
CA GLY A 65 -3.88 -10.45 -0.63
C GLY A 65 -2.95 -11.16 -1.59
N ARG A 66 -3.35 -12.36 -2.03
CA ARG A 66 -2.50 -13.30 -2.77
C ARG A 66 -1.69 -12.66 -3.90
N GLU A 67 -2.35 -11.82 -4.70
CA GLU A 67 -1.81 -11.28 -5.95
C GLU A 67 -0.57 -10.41 -5.71
N ASP A 68 -0.52 -9.71 -4.56
CA ASP A 68 0.60 -8.86 -4.14
C ASP A 68 1.91 -9.65 -3.91
N PHE A 69 1.83 -10.97 -3.78
CA PHE A 69 2.95 -11.84 -3.40
C PHE A 69 3.37 -12.83 -4.51
N THR A 70 2.67 -12.85 -5.64
CA THR A 70 2.87 -13.82 -6.74
C THR A 70 4.25 -13.79 -7.36
N SER A 71 4.91 -12.62 -7.39
CA SER A 71 6.27 -12.49 -7.93
C SER A 71 7.37 -13.03 -7.01
N PHE A 72 7.04 -13.35 -5.75
CA PHE A 72 8.03 -13.62 -4.71
C PHE A 72 7.90 -15.01 -4.07
N PHE A 73 6.71 -15.63 -4.15
CA PHE A 73 6.41 -16.89 -3.47
C PHE A 73 5.65 -17.86 -4.37
N SER A 74 5.79 -19.16 -4.09
CA SER A 74 5.14 -20.23 -4.84
C SER A 74 3.66 -20.39 -4.49
N GLU A 75 2.88 -20.99 -5.40
CA GLU A 75 1.45 -21.28 -5.17
C GLU A 75 1.21 -22.15 -3.92
N SER A 76 2.16 -23.01 -3.55
CA SER A 76 2.09 -23.83 -2.33
C SER A 76 2.00 -22.99 -1.04
N VAL A 77 2.54 -21.77 -1.03
CA VAL A 77 2.42 -20.80 0.07
C VAL A 77 1.20 -19.91 -0.16
N LEU A 78 1.05 -19.40 -1.39
CA LEU A 78 0.05 -18.39 -1.75
C LEU A 78 -1.40 -18.90 -1.72
N SER A 79 -1.62 -20.20 -1.91
CA SER A 79 -2.93 -20.82 -1.81
C SER A 79 -3.61 -20.63 -0.45
N TYR A 80 -2.83 -20.39 0.61
CA TYR A 80 -3.32 -20.12 1.97
C TYR A 80 -3.70 -18.64 2.19
N ILE A 81 -3.34 -17.75 1.27
CA ILE A 81 -3.66 -16.33 1.32
C ILE A 81 -4.88 -16.09 0.43
N SER A 82 -5.96 -15.55 1.00
CA SER A 82 -7.10 -15.04 0.23
C SER A 82 -6.68 -13.98 -0.79
N ARG A 83 -7.39 -13.86 -1.92
CA ARG A 83 -7.17 -12.79 -2.91
C ARG A 83 -7.37 -11.40 -2.31
N ARG A 84 -8.40 -11.28 -1.47
CA ARG A 84 -8.68 -10.14 -0.61
C ARG A 84 -8.51 -10.64 0.82
N HIS A 85 -7.44 -10.25 1.50
CA HIS A 85 -7.02 -10.85 2.77
C HIS A 85 -6.96 -9.82 3.90
N PHE A 86 -6.25 -8.73 3.66
CA PHE A 86 -6.09 -7.64 4.61
C PHE A 86 -6.08 -6.31 3.86
N LYS A 87 -6.13 -5.20 4.58
CA LYS A 87 -5.81 -3.89 4.03
C LYS A 87 -4.99 -3.10 5.02
N PHE A 88 -4.21 -2.16 4.51
CA PHE A 88 -3.60 -1.13 5.34
C PHE A 88 -4.42 0.15 5.20
N THR A 89 -4.76 0.76 6.33
CA THR A 89 -5.45 2.04 6.41
C THR A 89 -4.60 3.04 7.18
N GLU A 90 -4.94 4.32 7.08
CA GLU A 90 -4.39 5.36 7.93
C GLU A 90 -5.50 5.94 8.80
N GLU A 91 -5.34 5.85 10.11
CA GLU A 91 -6.27 6.40 11.10
C GLU A 91 -5.48 7.27 12.08
N ASN A 92 -5.91 8.52 12.25
CA ASN A 92 -5.27 9.48 13.16
C ASN A 92 -3.74 9.64 12.93
N GLY A 93 -3.27 9.47 11.69
CA GLY A 93 -1.86 9.55 11.32
C GLY A 93 -1.05 8.26 11.55
N GLU A 94 -1.66 7.21 12.10
CA GLU A 94 -1.03 5.90 12.26
C GLU A 94 -1.47 4.95 11.15
N VAL A 95 -0.56 4.09 10.69
CA VAL A 95 -0.91 3.03 9.74
C VAL A 95 -1.43 1.83 10.53
N CYS A 96 -2.59 1.35 10.12
CA CYS A 96 -3.27 0.22 10.71
C CYS A 96 -3.39 -0.93 9.71
N ILE A 97 -3.43 -2.16 10.21
CA ILE A 97 -3.82 -3.35 9.47
C ILE A 97 -5.21 -3.82 9.93
N GLU A 98 -6.01 -4.29 8.99
CA GLU A 98 -7.28 -4.98 9.23
C GLU A 98 -7.31 -6.27 8.40
N ASP A 99 -7.64 -7.40 9.02
CA ASP A 99 -8.02 -8.61 8.30
C ASP A 99 -9.49 -8.50 7.89
N ILE A 100 -9.76 -8.62 6.60
CA ILE A 100 -11.08 -8.34 5.99
C ILE A 100 -11.92 -9.62 5.80
N GLY A 101 -11.73 -10.62 6.67
CA GLY A 101 -12.43 -11.90 6.59
C GLY A 101 -11.66 -12.94 5.78
N SER A 102 -10.35 -13.02 5.99
CA SER A 102 -9.52 -14.02 5.34
C SER A 102 -9.91 -15.45 5.76
N ALA A 103 -9.69 -16.43 4.86
CA ALA A 103 -10.07 -17.82 5.10
C ALA A 103 -9.23 -18.46 6.22
N ASN A 104 -7.93 -18.18 6.23
CA ASN A 104 -6.96 -18.79 7.14
C ASN A 104 -6.46 -17.85 8.24
N GLY A 105 -7.01 -16.65 8.33
CA GLY A 105 -6.66 -15.67 9.35
C GLY A 105 -5.34 -14.94 9.10
N THR A 106 -5.19 -13.85 9.84
CA THR A 106 -3.97 -13.06 9.95
C THR A 106 -3.56 -13.01 11.42
N LEU A 107 -2.27 -13.19 11.71
CA LEU A 107 -1.71 -12.93 13.05
C LEU A 107 -0.81 -11.69 12.99
N LEU A 108 -0.95 -10.80 13.97
CA LEU A 108 -0.03 -9.70 14.21
C LEU A 108 0.76 -10.00 15.49
N ASN A 109 2.08 -10.14 15.37
CA ASN A 109 2.98 -10.51 16.47
C ASN A 109 2.50 -11.77 17.24
N GLY A 110 1.98 -12.75 16.49
CA GLY A 110 1.44 -14.01 17.04
C GLY A 110 0.01 -13.94 17.59
N ARG A 111 -0.64 -12.77 17.60
CA ARG A 111 -2.04 -12.60 18.01
C ARG A 111 -2.96 -12.60 16.79
N GLU A 112 -4.02 -13.41 16.80
CA GLU A 112 -5.02 -13.39 15.72
C GLU A 112 -5.82 -12.08 15.72
N ILE A 113 -5.93 -11.47 14.54
CA ILE A 113 -6.61 -10.17 14.35
C ILE A 113 -7.90 -10.28 13.52
N ARG A 114 -8.21 -11.46 12.95
CA ARG A 114 -9.42 -11.67 12.16
C ARG A 114 -10.68 -11.43 13.00
N GLY A 115 -11.55 -10.54 12.53
CA GLY A 115 -12.74 -10.11 13.25
C GLY A 115 -12.46 -9.19 14.46
N GLY A 116 -11.20 -8.82 14.69
CA GLY A 116 -10.79 -7.93 15.78
C GLY A 116 -10.78 -6.44 15.45
N GLY A 117 -11.03 -6.07 14.18
CA GLY A 117 -11.00 -4.68 13.70
C GLY A 117 -9.61 -4.23 13.25
N VAL A 118 -9.32 -2.96 13.47
CA VAL A 118 -8.07 -2.29 13.04
C VAL A 118 -7.00 -2.36 14.13
N PHE A 119 -5.76 -2.61 13.72
CA PHE A 119 -4.60 -2.68 14.62
C PHE A 119 -3.46 -1.82 14.09
N VAL A 120 -2.93 -0.93 14.92
CA VAL A 120 -1.76 -0.11 14.55
C VAL A 120 -0.54 -1.01 14.32
N ILE A 121 0.20 -0.74 13.25
CA ILE A 121 1.46 -1.42 12.94
C ILE A 121 2.65 -0.48 13.09
N LYS A 122 3.80 -1.07 13.44
CA LYS A 122 5.08 -0.38 13.58
C LYS A 122 6.17 -1.16 12.88
N LYS A 123 7.26 -0.47 12.57
CA LYS A 123 8.49 -1.11 12.09
C LYS A 123 8.93 -2.19 13.08
N GLY A 124 9.22 -3.37 12.54
CA GLY A 124 9.60 -4.57 13.30
C GLY A 124 8.45 -5.53 13.60
N ASP A 125 7.20 -5.12 13.40
CA ASP A 125 6.06 -6.01 13.60
C ASP A 125 6.05 -7.15 12.59
N ASN A 126 5.66 -8.33 13.06
CA ASN A 126 5.53 -9.54 12.25
C ASN A 126 4.07 -9.80 11.94
N ILE A 127 3.76 -10.01 10.68
CA ILE A 127 2.43 -10.35 10.20
C ILE A 127 2.51 -11.75 9.59
N ASP A 128 1.75 -12.69 10.14
CA ASP A 128 1.60 -14.04 9.59
C ASP A 128 0.29 -14.10 8.80
N LEU A 129 0.41 -14.37 7.49
CA LEU A 129 -0.71 -14.50 6.56
C LEU A 129 -1.02 -15.97 6.31
N GLY A 130 -2.23 -16.38 6.65
CA GLY A 130 -2.73 -17.74 6.45
C GLY A 130 -1.87 -18.85 7.06
N GLY A 131 -1.07 -18.53 8.08
CA GLY A 131 -0.17 -19.47 8.77
C GLY A 131 0.99 -20.01 7.93
N ARG A 132 1.23 -19.47 6.73
CA ARG A 132 2.26 -19.96 5.80
C ARG A 132 3.28 -18.91 5.40
N LEU A 133 2.91 -17.63 5.39
CA LEU A 133 3.80 -16.54 5.04
C LEU A 133 3.93 -15.58 6.21
N ARG A 134 5.13 -15.51 6.79
CA ARG A 134 5.51 -14.46 7.73
C ARG A 134 6.18 -13.32 6.99
N VAL A 135 5.71 -12.10 7.20
CA VAL A 135 6.35 -10.87 6.72
C VAL A 135 6.66 -9.94 7.90
N THR A 136 7.74 -9.19 7.81
CA THR A 136 8.11 -8.17 8.80
C THR A 136 7.95 -6.78 8.22
N VAL A 137 7.32 -5.88 8.97
CA VAL A 137 7.20 -4.47 8.61
C VAL A 137 8.58 -3.82 8.69
N GLU A 138 9.17 -3.46 7.55
CA GLU A 138 10.45 -2.76 7.52
C GLU A 138 10.32 -1.25 7.66
N GLY A 139 9.21 -0.70 7.17
CA GLY A 139 9.01 0.74 7.10
C GLY A 139 7.67 1.13 6.49
N ILE A 140 7.35 2.41 6.65
CA ILE A 140 6.19 3.06 6.07
C ILE A 140 6.75 4.24 5.27
N ASP A 141 6.57 4.20 3.95
CA ASP A 141 7.18 5.11 3.00
C ASP A 141 6.11 5.93 2.27
N PHE A 142 6.48 7.11 1.78
CA PHE A 142 5.62 7.98 0.98
C PHE A 142 6.25 8.22 -0.38
N GLU A 143 5.47 8.07 -1.44
CA GLU A 143 5.88 8.41 -2.79
C GLU A 143 4.97 9.53 -3.32
N SER A 144 5.57 10.62 -3.78
CA SER A 144 4.84 11.69 -4.46
C SER A 144 4.34 11.19 -5.82
N ILE A 145 3.07 11.46 -6.13
CA ILE A 145 2.47 11.16 -7.44
C ILE A 145 2.85 12.22 -8.47
#